data_AF-A0A7X0VWC6-F1
#
_entry.id   AF-A0A7X0VWC6-F1
#
_cell.length_a   1.000
_cell.length_b   1.000
_cell.length_c   1.000
_cell.angle_alpha   90.00
_cell.angle_beta   90.00
_cell.angle_gamma   90.00
#
_symmetry.space_group_name_H-M   'P 1'
#
loop_
_entity.id
_entity.type
_entity.pdbx_description
1 polymer ?
#
loop_
_entity_poly.entity_id
_entity_poly.type
_entity_poly.pdbx_seq_one_letter_code
_entity_poly.pdbx_strand_id
1 'polypeptide(L)'
;MFRKQGGLWAGERYVGEVDGYYVEVQVFDEPSSYGIAEGRISRLYIYPERSAGFHRRLISYERGWDGGPPRDPQMRRVVEKTVAYFDRKQVDWVFEERR
;
A
#
# COMPACT_ATOMS: atom_id res chain seq x y z
N MET A 1 13.49 -0.05 -3.63
CA MET A 1 13.61 -1.44 -3.11
C MET A 1 13.09 -1.46 -1.69
N PHE A 2 12.26 -2.42 -1.31
CA PHE A 2 11.67 -2.49 0.03
C PHE A 2 12.59 -3.20 1.02
N ARG A 3 12.67 -2.69 2.26
CA ARG A 3 13.35 -3.30 3.40
C ARG A 3 12.35 -3.82 4.40
N LYS A 4 12.55 -5.05 4.88
CA LYS A 4 11.79 -5.66 5.96
C LYS A 4 12.06 -4.92 7.28
N GLN A 5 11.00 -4.61 8.04
CA GLN A 5 11.07 -4.05 9.40
C GLN A 5 10.67 -5.04 10.50
N GLY A 6 10.18 -6.22 10.12
CA GLY A 6 9.72 -7.28 11.04
C GLY A 6 8.26 -7.63 10.83
N GLY A 7 7.80 -8.69 11.49
CA GLY A 7 6.45 -9.22 11.36
C GLY A 7 5.69 -9.18 12.67
N LEU A 8 4.38 -9.02 12.59
CA LEU A 8 3.44 -9.27 13.68
C LEU A 8 2.45 -10.35 13.22
N TRP A 9 1.53 -10.76 14.10
CA TRP A 9 0.46 -11.74 13.80
C TRP A 9 -0.37 -11.45 12.53
N ALA A 10 -0.29 -10.23 11.99
CA ALA A 10 -0.98 -9.78 10.78
C ALA A 10 -0.03 -9.62 9.57
N GLY A 11 1.04 -10.42 9.49
CA GLY A 11 1.97 -10.41 8.36
C GLY A 11 3.19 -9.52 8.54
N GLU A 12 4.00 -9.47 7.49
CA GLU A 12 5.32 -8.87 7.46
C GLU A 12 5.27 -7.40 7.05
N ARG A 13 6.02 -6.56 7.76
CA ARG A 13 6.10 -5.13 7.48
C ARG A 13 7.34 -4.80 6.67
N TYR A 14 7.15 -3.94 5.68
CA TYR A 14 8.20 -3.40 4.85
C TYR A 14 8.09 -1.90 4.72
N VAL A 15 9.22 -1.26 4.47
CA VAL A 15 9.29 0.15 4.10
C VAL A 15 10.18 0.34 2.89
N GLY A 16 9.89 1.34 2.07
CA GLY A 16 10.67 1.61 0.87
C GLY A 16 10.34 2.95 0.26
N GLU A 17 11.06 3.29 -0.79
CA GLU A 17 10.77 4.45 -1.61
C GLU A 17 10.29 4.00 -3.00
N VAL A 18 9.23 4.65 -3.48
CA VAL A 18 8.63 4.43 -4.78
C VAL A 18 8.30 5.79 -5.39
N ASP A 19 8.90 6.10 -6.54
CA ASP A 19 8.73 7.37 -7.26
C ASP A 19 8.91 8.62 -6.38
N GLY A 20 9.86 8.58 -5.44
CA GLY A 20 10.17 9.69 -4.52
C GLY A 20 9.30 9.75 -3.26
N TYR A 21 8.32 8.86 -3.12
CA TYR A 21 7.47 8.77 -1.92
C TYR A 21 7.96 7.69 -0.98
N TYR A 22 7.83 7.95 0.31
CA TYR A 22 8.09 6.95 1.33
C TYR A 22 6.83 6.10 1.55
N VAL A 23 7.00 4.79 1.48
CA VAL A 23 5.92 3.81 1.52
C VAL A 23 6.14 2.85 2.67
N GLU A 24 5.11 2.67 3.49
CA GLU A 24 5.05 1.62 4.51
C GLU A 24 3.97 0.61 4.13
N VAL A 25 4.28 -0.67 4.20
CA VAL A 25 3.32 -1.74 3.89
C VAL A 25 3.32 -2.83 4.93
N GLN A 26 2.17 -3.46 5.10
CA GLN A 26 2.03 -4.75 5.74
C GLN A 26 1.48 -5.76 4.74
N VAL A 27 2.15 -6.91 4.66
CA VAL A 27 1.92 -7.94 3.65
C VAL A 27 1.66 -9.26 4.35
N PHE A 28 0.48 -9.84 4.11
CA PHE A 28 0.15 -11.19 4.57
C PHE A 28 0.96 -12.25 3.82
N ASP A 29 1.02 -13.46 4.38
CA ASP A 29 1.67 -14.59 3.71
C ASP A 29 0.88 -15.03 2.47
N GLU A 30 -0.45 -15.03 2.58
CA GLU A 30 -1.39 -15.41 1.52
C GLU A 30 -2.31 -14.24 1.11
N PRO A 31 -2.80 -14.21 -0.14
CA PRO A 31 -3.75 -13.20 -0.59
C PRO A 31 -5.05 -13.22 0.23
N SER A 32 -5.71 -12.07 0.33
CA SER A 32 -6.93 -11.90 1.13
C SER A 32 -7.90 -10.95 0.46
N SER A 33 -9.21 -11.12 0.73
CA SER A 33 -10.22 -10.12 0.39
C SER A 33 -9.97 -8.76 1.07
N TYR A 34 -9.20 -8.71 2.16
CA TYR A 34 -8.77 -7.46 2.77
C TYR A 34 -7.53 -6.83 2.12
N GLY A 35 -6.92 -7.49 1.13
CA GLY A 35 -5.76 -6.95 0.44
C GLY A 35 -6.14 -6.04 -0.72
N ILE A 36 -5.29 -5.08 -1.05
CA ILE A 36 -5.41 -4.31 -2.30
C ILE A 36 -5.38 -5.27 -3.49
N ALA A 37 -6.31 -5.12 -4.44
CA ALA A 37 -6.50 -6.02 -5.59
C ALA A 37 -6.68 -7.50 -5.19
N GLU A 38 -7.32 -7.73 -4.04
CA GLU A 38 -7.43 -9.05 -3.38
C GLU A 38 -6.06 -9.75 -3.27
N GLY A 39 -5.03 -8.93 -3.05
CA GLY A 39 -3.64 -9.33 -2.89
C GLY A 39 -3.28 -9.56 -1.43
N ARG A 40 -1.98 -9.43 -1.13
CA ARG A 40 -1.43 -9.67 0.21
C ARG A 40 -1.24 -8.39 1.00
N ILE A 41 -1.22 -7.23 0.35
CA ILE A 41 -1.03 -5.93 1.00
C ILE A 41 -2.30 -5.56 1.77
N SER A 42 -2.29 -5.78 3.09
CA SER A 42 -3.41 -5.52 3.99
C SER A 42 -3.35 -4.12 4.63
N ARG A 43 -2.20 -3.46 4.54
CA ARG A 43 -2.00 -2.07 4.95
C ARG A 43 -0.99 -1.38 4.02
N LEU A 44 -1.28 -0.15 3.64
CA LEU A 44 -0.40 0.71 2.86
C LEU A 44 -0.53 2.16 3.34
N TYR A 45 0.60 2.77 3.68
CA TYR A 45 0.69 4.21 3.92
C TYR A 45 1.71 4.82 2.97
N ILE A 46 1.36 5.95 2.35
CA ILE A 46 2.25 6.72 1.49
C ILE A 46 2.45 8.10 2.10
N TYR A 47 3.70 8.53 2.17
CA TYR A 47 4.15 9.79 2.74
C TYR A 47 4.97 10.56 1.70
N PRO A 48 5.01 11.91 1.78
CA PRO A 48 5.85 12.69 0.87
C PRO A 48 7.34 12.37 1.04
N GLU A 49 7.76 11.99 2.24
CA GLU A 49 9.15 11.69 2.58
C GLU A 49 9.22 10.87 3.87
N ARG A 50 10.38 10.27 4.15
CA ARG A 50 10.58 9.38 5.31
C ARG A 50 10.49 10.07 6.68
N SER A 51 10.89 11.33 6.75
CA SER A 51 10.82 12.16 7.98
C SER A 51 9.42 12.66 8.27
N ALA A 52 8.46 12.45 7.36
CA ALA A 52 7.10 12.92 7.53
C ALA A 52 6.43 12.21 8.72
N GLY A 53 5.87 13.00 9.64
CA GLY A 53 5.07 12.46 10.73
C GLY A 53 3.77 11.81 10.24
N PHE A 54 3.18 10.97 11.08
CA PHE A 54 1.94 10.21 10.82
C PHE A 54 0.77 11.06 10.25
N HIS A 55 0.66 12.32 10.65
CA HIS A 55 -0.39 13.24 10.19
C HIS A 55 -0.22 13.72 8.75
N ARG A 56 0.92 13.44 8.10
CA ARG A 56 1.23 13.83 6.72
C ARG A 56 1.08 12.67 5.73
N ARG A 57 0.37 11.60 6.09
CA ARG A 57 0.01 10.53 5.16
C ARG A 57 -0.81 11.11 4.00
N LEU A 58 -0.35 10.84 2.78
CA LEU A 58 -1.06 11.18 1.56
C LEU A 58 -2.12 10.14 1.23
N ILE A 59 -1.77 8.87 1.45
CA ILE A 59 -2.64 7.72 1.22
C ILE A 59 -2.64 6.83 2.46
N SER A 60 -3.84 6.37 2.81
CA SER A 60 -4.08 5.45 3.92
C SER A 60 -4.97 4.31 3.47
N TYR A 61 -4.41 3.10 3.49
CA TYR A 61 -5.15 1.86 3.31
C TYR A 61 -4.91 0.98 4.54
N GLU A 62 -5.99 0.54 5.16
CA GLU A 62 -5.96 -0.41 6.26
C GLU A 62 -7.15 -1.35 6.13
N ARG A 63 -6.96 -2.42 5.34
CA ARG A 63 -8.01 -3.38 4.96
C ARG A 63 -9.21 -2.70 4.27
N GLY A 64 -8.95 -1.59 3.61
CA GLY A 64 -9.92 -0.67 3.02
C GLY A 64 -9.31 0.71 2.86
N TRP A 65 -9.83 1.51 1.93
CA TRP A 65 -9.33 2.86 1.67
C TRP A 65 -9.90 3.87 2.66
N ASP A 66 -9.05 4.44 3.50
CA ASP A 66 -9.45 5.48 4.44
C ASP A 66 -9.67 6.81 3.68
N GLY A 67 -10.93 7.23 3.58
CA GLY A 67 -11.34 8.36 2.74
C GLY A 67 -11.51 8.03 1.25
N GLY A 68 -11.45 6.75 0.87
CA GLY A 68 -11.61 6.27 -0.51
C GLY A 68 -10.29 6.17 -1.30
N PRO A 69 -10.29 5.46 -2.45
CA PRO A 69 -9.07 5.23 -3.21
C PRO A 69 -8.48 6.53 -3.77
N PRO A 70 -7.15 6.58 -4.01
CA PRO A 70 -6.52 7.72 -4.67
C PRO A 70 -7.19 8.03 -6.01
N ARG A 71 -7.45 9.32 -6.25
CA ARG A 71 -7.88 9.84 -7.57
C ARG A 71 -6.72 10.41 -8.37
N ASP A 72 -5.66 10.85 -7.69
CA ASP A 72 -4.44 11.34 -8.33
C ASP A 72 -3.72 10.20 -9.07
N PRO A 73 -3.48 10.33 -10.40
CA PRO A 73 -2.73 9.34 -11.18
C PRO A 73 -1.34 9.04 -10.62
N GLN A 74 -0.67 10.03 -10.02
CA GLN A 74 0.66 9.82 -9.43
C GLN A 74 0.57 8.88 -8.23
N MET A 75 -0.41 9.09 -7.35
CA MET A 75 -0.64 8.21 -6.20
C MET A 75 -1.06 6.80 -6.64
N ARG A 76 -1.94 6.69 -7.64
CA ARG A 76 -2.31 5.38 -8.23
C ARG A 76 -1.08 4.63 -8.72
N ARG A 77 -0.18 5.29 -9.44
CA ARG A 77 1.06 4.67 -9.92
C ARG A 77 1.96 4.17 -8.79
N VAL A 78 2.05 4.90 -7.68
CA VAL A 78 2.81 4.46 -6.49
C VAL A 78 2.19 3.19 -5.89
N VAL A 79 0.86 3.15 -5.76
CA VAL A 79 0.13 1.95 -5.32
C VAL A 79 0.38 0.78 -6.27
N GLU A 80 0.18 0.97 -7.57
CA GLU A 80 0.36 -0.06 -8.60
C GLU A 80 1.76 -0.66 -8.57
N LYS A 81 2.81 0.17 -8.49
CA LYS A 81 4.19 -0.30 -8.38
C LYS A 81 4.43 -1.10 -7.11
N THR A 82 3.80 -0.69 -6.02
CA THR A 82 3.88 -1.40 -4.74
C THR A 82 3.17 -2.75 -4.82
N VAL A 83 1.95 -2.79 -5.37
CA VAL A 83 1.19 -4.03 -5.61
C VAL A 83 1.92 -4.96 -6.57
N ALA A 84 2.49 -4.45 -7.66
CA ALA A 84 3.28 -5.25 -8.59
C ALA A 84 4.53 -5.84 -7.93
N TYR A 85 5.19 -5.10 -7.05
CA TYR A 85 6.37 -5.58 -6.32
C TYR A 85 6.04 -6.75 -5.39
N PHE A 86 4.98 -6.63 -4.58
CA PHE A 86 4.64 -7.68 -3.63
C PHE A 86 3.82 -8.79 -4.29
N ASP A 87 2.79 -8.49 -5.05
CA ASP A 87 1.81 -9.49 -5.51
C ASP A 87 1.95 -9.88 -6.98
N ARG A 88 2.79 -9.19 -7.77
CA ARG A 88 2.86 -9.36 -9.23
C ARG A 88 1.49 -9.23 -9.90
N LYS A 89 0.62 -8.39 -9.33
CA LYS A 89 -0.73 -8.10 -9.80
C LYS A 89 -0.83 -6.68 -10.37
N GLN A 90 -1.87 -6.46 -11.17
CA GLN A 90 -2.33 -5.13 -11.57
C GLN A 90 -3.48 -4.69 -10.66
N VAL A 91 -3.65 -3.37 -10.49
CA VAL A 91 -4.76 -2.81 -9.73
C VAL A 91 -5.90 -2.46 -10.67
N ASP A 92 -7.07 -3.07 -10.45
CA ASP A 92 -8.31 -2.63 -11.07
C ASP A 92 -8.93 -1.51 -10.20
N TRP A 93 -8.75 -0.26 -10.63
CA TRP A 93 -9.27 0.89 -9.91
C TRP A 93 -10.80 0.96 -9.90
N VAL A 94 -11.48 0.39 -10.90
CA VAL A 94 -12.95 0.35 -10.92
C VAL A 94 -13.46 -0.59 -9.83
N PHE A 95 -12.74 -1.68 -9.58
CA PHE A 95 -13.01 -2.57 -8.46
C PHE A 95 -12.70 -1.90 -7.11
N GLU A 96 -11.53 -1.29 -6.96
CA GLU A 96 -11.13 -0.65 -5.69
C GLU A 96 -12.04 0.54 -5.31
N GLU A 97 -12.61 1.26 -6.28
CA GLU A 97 -13.59 2.33 -6.06
C GLU A 97 -14.95 1.86 -5.54
N ARG A 98 -15.23 0.56 -5.62
CA ARG A 98 -16.51 -0.03 -5.17
C ARG A 98 -16.42 -0.74 -3.82
N ARG A 99 -15.24 -0.74 -3.20
CA ARG A 99 -14.97 -1.40 -1.92
C ARG A 99 -15.36 -0.58 -0.71
#